data_AF-A0A521GKH9-F1
#
_entry.id   AF-A0A521GKH9-F1
#
_cell.length_a   1.000
_cell.length_b   1.000
_cell.length_c   1.000
_cell.angle_alpha   90.00
_cell.angle_beta   90.00
_cell.angle_gamma   90.00
#
_symmetry.space_group_name_H-M   'P 1'
#
loop_
_entity.id
_entity.type
_entity.pdbx_description
1 polymer ?
#
loop_
_entity_poly.entity_id
_entity_poly.type
_entity_poly.pdbx_seq_one_letter_code
_entity_poly.pdbx_strand_id
1 'polypeptide(L)'
;MFWEHLAQKHRADKTHRLKLYLCALDLLRHNTSAPTTIFSKDNLNLLLHRFEGETKDGEEFYVQVKEDKRSGRKDLMSVFPKGQRRHK
;
A
#
# COMPACT_ATOMS: atom_id res chain seq x y z
N MET A 1 1.38 11.56 -3.89
CA MET A 1 1.52 10.31 -3.09
C MET A 1 1.59 9.05 -3.96
N PHE A 2 0.50 8.32 -4.27
CA PHE A 2 0.60 7.05 -5.03
C PHE A 2 1.27 7.20 -6.41
N TRP A 3 0.78 8.12 -7.25
CA TRP A 3 1.30 8.32 -8.61
C TRP A 3 2.77 8.77 -8.63
N GLU A 4 3.17 9.59 -7.67
CA GLU A 4 4.57 10.02 -7.50
C GLU A 4 5.46 8.84 -7.09
N HIS A 5 5.01 8.00 -6.14
CA HIS A 5 5.73 6.79 -5.75
C HIS A 5 5.83 5.77 -6.88
N LEU A 6 4.78 5.67 -7.70
CA LEU A 6 4.74 4.81 -8.87
C LEU A 6 5.68 5.32 -9.96
N ALA A 7 5.73 6.63 -10.21
CA ALA A 7 6.57 7.25 -11.23
C ALA A 7 8.07 6.96 -11.03
N GLN A 8 8.50 6.84 -9.77
CA GLN A 8 9.89 6.52 -9.37
C GLN A 8 10.32 5.07 -9.65
N LYS A 9 9.41 4.17 -10.05
CA LYS A 9 9.72 2.75 -10.26
C LYS A 9 10.15 2.43 -11.69
N HIS A 10 10.93 1.36 -11.84
CA HIS A 10 11.29 0.82 -13.14
C HIS A 10 10.03 0.39 -13.91
N ARG A 11 10.07 0.41 -15.25
CA ARG A 11 8.89 0.19 -16.10
C ARG A 11 8.16 -1.13 -15.77
N ALA A 12 8.91 -2.21 -15.54
CA ALA A 12 8.33 -3.51 -15.18
C ALA A 12 7.53 -3.45 -13.86
N ASP A 13 8.13 -2.89 -12.80
CA ASP A 13 7.47 -2.70 -11.51
C ASP A 13 6.26 -1.79 -11.62
N LYS A 14 6.36 -0.74 -12.44
CA LYS A 14 5.29 0.24 -12.65
C LYS A 14 4.05 -0.45 -13.22
N THR A 15 4.23 -1.24 -14.27
CA THR A 15 3.15 -2.04 -14.87
C THR A 15 2.56 -3.03 -13.88
N HIS A 16 3.40 -3.72 -13.10
CA HIS A 16 2.93 -4.69 -12.13
C HIS A 16 2.08 -4.05 -11.02
N ARG A 17 2.56 -2.96 -10.43
CA ARG A 17 1.83 -2.21 -9.40
C ARG A 17 0.53 -1.61 -9.92
N LEU A 18 0.48 -1.21 -11.20
CA LEU A 18 -0.75 -0.76 -11.84
C LEU A 18 -1.78 -1.88 -11.98
N LYS A 19 -1.37 -3.11 -12.32
CA LYS A 19 -2.27 -4.26 -12.35
C LYS A 19 -2.93 -4.52 -10.98
N LEU A 20 -2.14 -4.41 -9.91
CA LEU A 20 -2.61 -4.60 -8.54
C LEU A 20 -3.45 -3.43 -8.01
N TYR A 21 -3.48 -2.28 -8.69
CA TYR A 21 -4.19 -1.09 -8.22
C TYR A 21 -5.70 -1.32 -8.04
N LEU A 22 -6.32 -2.03 -8.99
CA LEU A 22 -7.75 -2.36 -8.88
C LEU A 22 -8.02 -3.32 -7.72
N CYS A 23 -7.16 -4.33 -7.53
CA CYS A 23 -7.24 -5.24 -6.39
C CYS A 23 -7.08 -4.50 -5.06
N ALA A 24 -6.23 -3.47 -5.01
CA ALA A 24 -6.07 -2.65 -3.83
C ALA A 24 -7.31 -1.81 -3.49
N LEU A 25 -7.99 -1.25 -4.49
CA LEU A 25 -9.23 -0.52 -4.27
C LEU A 25 -10.35 -1.43 -3.75
N ASP A 26 -10.44 -2.64 -4.32
CA ASP A 26 -11.40 -3.66 -3.89
C ASP A 26 -11.14 -4.07 -2.43
N LEU A 27 -9.88 -4.40 -2.11
CA LEU A 27 -9.45 -4.72 -0.75
C LEU A 27 -9.80 -3.60 0.23
N LEU A 28 -9.48 -2.34 -0.08
CA LEU A 28 -9.75 -1.23 0.83
C LEU A 28 -11.24 -0.95 1.05
N ARG A 29 -12.12 -1.35 0.12
CA ARG A 29 -13.57 -1.17 0.24
C ARG A 29 -14.24 -2.29 1.01
N HIS A 30 -13.75 -3.52 0.87
CA HIS A 30 -14.45 -4.72 1.33
C HIS A 30 -13.73 -5.45 2.47
N ASN A 31 -12.47 -5.14 2.74
CA ASN A 31 -11.71 -5.83 3.78
C ASN A 31 -12.20 -5.43 5.18
N THR A 32 -12.58 -6.43 5.97
CA THR A 32 -12.98 -6.30 7.37
C THR A 32 -11.81 -6.56 8.33
N SER A 33 -10.70 -7.10 7.84
CA SER A 33 -9.52 -7.41 8.64
C SER A 33 -8.72 -6.14 8.96
N ALA A 34 -8.28 -6.05 10.21
CA ALA A 34 -7.46 -4.92 10.65
C ALA A 34 -6.09 -4.92 9.94
N PRO A 35 -5.61 -3.76 9.47
CA PRO A 35 -4.28 -3.67 8.89
C PRO A 35 -3.19 -3.80 9.96
N THR A 36 -2.02 -4.27 9.55
CA THR A 36 -0.81 -4.08 10.36
C THR A 36 -0.45 -2.60 10.36
N THR A 37 -0.41 -1.97 11.53
CA THR A 37 -0.13 -0.54 11.64
C THR A 37 1.30 -0.33 12.13
N ILE A 38 2.10 0.40 11.34
CA ILE A 38 3.47 0.76 11.66
C ILE A 38 3.52 2.23 12.04
N PHE A 39 4.06 2.52 13.23
CA PHE A 39 4.27 3.87 13.70
C PHE A 39 5.59 4.40 13.13
N SER A 40 5.57 5.62 12.59
CA SER A 40 6.82 6.30 12.26
C SER A 40 7.58 6.64 13.54
N LYS A 41 8.88 6.32 13.58
CA LYS A 41 9.76 6.67 14.71
C LYS A 41 9.95 8.18 14.84
N ASP A 42 9.95 8.87 13.70
CA ASP A 42 10.28 10.30 13.63
C ASP A 42 9.05 11.19 13.81
N ASN A 43 7.85 10.64 13.59
CA ASN A 43 6.61 11.38 13.71
C ASN A 43 5.44 10.50 14.15
N LEU A 44 5.13 10.54 15.44
CA LEU A 44 4.06 9.75 16.06
C LEU A 44 2.64 10.12 15.57
N ASN A 45 2.49 11.24 14.85
CA ASN A 45 1.22 11.60 14.20
C ASN A 45 1.04 10.91 12.84
N LEU A 46 2.07 10.26 12.30
CA LEU A 46 2.01 9.55 11.04
C LEU A 46 1.98 8.04 11.27
N LEU A 47 0.88 7.43 10.83
CA LEU A 47 0.70 5.98 10.82
C LEU A 47 0.84 5.46 9.40
N LEU A 48 1.37 4.25 9.26
CA LEU A 48 1.41 3.53 8.01
C LEU A 48 0.69 2.19 8.19
N HIS A 49 -0.53 2.12 7.65
CA HIS A 49 -1.34 0.93 7.63
C HIS A 49 -0.92 0.06 6.43
N ARG A 50 -0.69 -1.22 6.69
CA ARG A 50 -0.42 -2.24 5.68
C ARG A 50 -1.54 -3.27 5.70
N PHE A 51 -2.28 -3.31 4.62
CA PHE A 51 -3.26 -4.35 4.33
C PHE A 51 -2.60 -5.42 3.49
N GLU A 52 -2.96 -6.65 3.75
CA GLU A 52 -2.58 -7.83 2.97
C GLU A 52 -3.78 -8.28 2.15
N GLY A 53 -3.54 -8.61 0.90
CA GLY A 53 -4.55 -9.12 -0.01
C GLY A 53 -3.96 -10.18 -0.93
N GLU A 54 -4.84 -10.95 -1.55
CA GLU A 54 -4.51 -11.96 -2.53
C GLU A 54 -5.35 -11.70 -3.79
N THR A 55 -4.72 -11.79 -4.96
CA THR A 55 -5.47 -11.71 -6.22
C THR A 55 -6.22 -13.02 -6.47
N LYS A 56 -7.14 -13.02 -7.44
CA LYS A 56 -7.85 -14.25 -7.86
C LYS A 56 -6.89 -15.32 -8.40
N ASP A 57 -5.71 -14.92 -8.87
CA ASP A 57 -4.68 -15.81 -9.39
C ASP A 57 -3.71 -16.31 -8.29
N GLY A 58 -3.99 -15.98 -7.01
CA GLY A 58 -3.17 -16.39 -5.87
C GLY A 58 -1.96 -15.50 -5.60
N GLU A 59 -1.84 -14.33 -6.25
CA GLU A 59 -0.74 -13.41 -6.00
C GLU A 59 -0.98 -12.62 -4.71
N GLU A 60 -0.15 -12.84 -3.69
CA GLU A 60 -0.17 -12.05 -2.46
C GLU A 60 0.46 -10.66 -2.67
N PHE A 61 -0.23 -9.62 -2.21
CA PHE A 61 0.22 -8.24 -2.31
C PHE A 61 -0.07 -7.44 -1.03
N TYR A 62 0.64 -6.32 -0.90
CA TYR A 62 0.42 -5.36 0.15
C TYR A 62 -0.12 -4.05 -0.40
N VAL A 63 -1.04 -3.44 0.35
CA VAL A 63 -1.51 -2.07 0.17
C VAL A 63 -1.06 -1.24 1.36
N GLN A 64 -0.42 -0.11 1.08
CA GLN A 64 0.03 0.82 2.10
C GLN A 64 -0.78 2.11 2.06
N VAL A 65 -1.35 2.47 3.20
CA VAL A 65 -2.10 3.71 3.42
C VAL A 65 -1.42 4.47 4.55
N LYS A 66 -1.09 5.73 4.30
CA LYS A 66 -0.56 6.64 5.33
C LYS A 66 -1.74 7.38 5.95
N GLU A 67 -1.76 7.47 7.27
CA GLU A 67 -2.72 8.28 8.01
C GLU A 67 -2.00 9.38 8.79
N ASP A 68 -2.51 10.60 8.69
CA ASP A 68 -2.17 11.69 9.60
C ASP A 68 -3.22 11.76 10.72
N LYS A 69 -2.82 11.39 11.94
CA LYS A 69 -3.70 11.35 13.11
C LYS A 69 -4.32 12.69 13.48
N ARG A 70 -3.67 13.81 13.13
CA ARG A 70 -4.16 15.15 13.50
C ARG A 70 -5.37 15.54 12.68
N SER A 71 -5.37 15.16 11.40
CA SER A 71 -6.44 15.50 10.46
C SER A 71 -7.38 14.33 10.15
N GLY A 72 -6.98 13.10 10.50
CA GLY A 72 -7.65 11.87 10.09
C GLY A 72 -7.49 11.56 8.59
N ARG A 73 -6.72 12.37 7.85
CA ARG A 73 -6.51 12.21 6.41
C ARG A 73 -5.75 10.92 6.15
N LYS A 74 -6.27 10.12 5.21
CA LYS A 74 -5.67 8.88 4.74
C LYS A 74 -5.27 9.02 3.27
N ASP A 75 -4.02 8.74 2.96
CA ASP A 75 -3.48 8.76 1.61
C ASP A 75 -3.01 7.37 1.19
N LEU A 76 -3.47 6.89 0.03
CA LEU A 76 -2.94 5.68 -0.59
C LEU A 76 -1.48 5.94 -1.02
N MET A 77 -0.56 5.15 -0.48
CA MET A 77 0.88 5.33 -0.69
C MET A 77 1.43 4.42 -1.77
N SER A 78 1.18 3.11 -1.64
CA SER A 78 1.70 2.13 -2.59
C SER A 78 0.95 0.81 -2.56
N VAL A 79 1.06 0.08 -3.66
CA VAL A 79 0.61 -1.30 -3.80
C VAL A 79 1.78 -2.07 -4.39
N PHE A 80 2.11 -3.25 -3.87
CA PHE A 80 3.22 -4.04 -4.37
C PHE A 80 3.11 -5.52 -3.97
N PRO A 81 3.72 -6.45 -4.73
CA PRO A 81 3.73 -7.88 -4.39
C PRO A 81 4.47 -8.15 -3.07
N LYS A 82 3.97 -9.10 -2.27
CA LYS A 82 4.57 -9.47 -0.97
C LYS A 82 6.02 -9.96 -1.09
N GLY A 83 6.36 -10.61 -2.21
CA GLY A 83 7.73 -11.07 -2.52
C GLY A 83 8.69 -9.97 -2.99
N GLN A 84 8.22 -8.75 -3.25
CA GLN A 84 9.07 -7.66 -3.71
C GLN A 84 9.86 -7.08 -2.52
N ARG A 85 11.12 -7.52 -2.35
CA ARG A 85 12.03 -6.96 -1.33
C ARG A 85 12.22 -5.45 -1.56
N ARG A 86 12.16 -4.69 -0.47
CA ARG A 86 12.51 -3.26 -0.47
C ARG A 86 13.96 -3.14 -0.94
N HIS A 87 14.22 -2.37 -2.00
CA HIS A 87 15.54 -1.78 -2.17
C HIS A 87 15.79 -0.90 -0.95
N LYS A 88 16.82 -1.27 -0.20
CA LYS A 88 17.28 -0.60 1.02
C LYS A 88 17.95 0.72 0.66
#